data_AF-A0A539E159-F1
#
_entry.id   AF-A0A539E159-F1
#
_cell.length_a   1.000
_cell.length_b   1.000
_cell.length_c   1.000
_cell.angle_alpha   90.00
_cell.angle_beta   90.00
_cell.angle_gamma   90.00
#
_symmetry.space_group_name_H-M   'P 1'
#
loop_
_entity.id
_entity.type
_entity.pdbx_description
1 polymer ?
#
loop_
_entity_poly.entity_id
_entity_poly.type
_entity_poly.pdbx_seq_one_letter_code
_entity_poly.pdbx_strand_id
1 'polypeptide(L)'
;TYRLGLENRAQRLGVAANILFHDRFVTQTELAEFLAAADVYITPYLKAEQSTSGTLAYAVGAGKAVISTPYSHALEMLADDRGIIVPWRDPAAIAREVVGLMGDEERRLAMAGRAAAYGSDMVWPAVARRHHDSLERACADHAERRRTVFQARTLAERPAERPETNLEHVELMTDSTGILQHAVFNVPRYDDGYCLDDNARALLLAALVEEAGTADIRTTRALASRYLAFVSHAFVEPLNRFRNFMTYSRQWVEEIGSEDSHGRALWALGTVVGRSHDPGRQNHARALFHRALEAVSGFNSPRAWSFALLGIDDYLRAFQGDSNVEALRESLGERLLGLHRRTSHEDWPWFEDRVTYENARLSQAMLATGARTHRPEMTEVGLRSLEWLVSIQTSTDGYFAPVGSNGFHVRGGPRAAFDQQPIEACAMIAACLEARRVTGEGIWTVRARQAFGWFLGHNHLQQSLYDAATGGCRDGIHADRLNANQGAESTLSFQLSLLDMLAVDLASIQRPVLQEAMA
;
A
#
# COMPACT_ATOMS: atom_id res chain seq x y z
N THR A 1 -64.27 9.79 -17.55
CA THR A 1 -62.95 10.04 -16.92
C THR A 1 -62.80 11.52 -16.63
N TYR A 2 -61.88 11.91 -15.74
CA TYR A 2 -61.58 13.34 -15.47
C TYR A 2 -61.31 14.12 -16.77
N ARG A 3 -60.53 13.48 -17.67
CA ARG A 3 -60.20 13.90 -19.02
C ARG A 3 -61.41 14.33 -19.87
N LEU A 4 -62.35 13.42 -20.12
CA LEU A 4 -63.58 13.70 -20.87
C LEU A 4 -64.40 14.83 -20.23
N GLY A 5 -64.34 14.96 -18.89
CA GLY A 5 -64.97 16.07 -18.18
C GLY A 5 -64.38 17.44 -18.53
N LEU A 6 -63.07 17.52 -18.77
CA LEU A 6 -62.39 18.76 -19.20
C LEU A 6 -62.72 19.11 -20.66
N GLU A 7 -62.77 18.11 -21.55
CA GLU A 7 -63.16 18.32 -22.96
C GLU A 7 -64.59 18.84 -23.08
N ASN A 8 -65.54 18.23 -22.37
CA ASN A 8 -66.92 18.71 -22.31
C ASN A 8 -67.04 20.10 -21.68
N ARG A 9 -66.16 20.43 -20.72
CA ARG A 9 -66.10 21.79 -20.14
C ARG A 9 -65.58 22.80 -21.17
N ALA A 10 -64.55 22.46 -21.93
CA ALA A 10 -64.01 23.32 -22.99
C ALA A 10 -65.06 23.59 -24.09
N GLN A 11 -65.83 22.57 -24.49
CA GLN A 11 -66.93 22.72 -25.44
C GLN A 11 -68.02 23.66 -24.92
N ARG A 12 -68.47 23.46 -23.67
CA ARG A 12 -69.50 24.33 -23.05
C ARG A 12 -69.05 25.79 -22.91
N LEU A 13 -67.77 26.03 -22.70
CA LEU A 13 -67.19 27.37 -22.60
C LEU A 13 -66.86 27.98 -23.96
N GLY A 14 -67.05 27.25 -25.08
CA GLY A 14 -66.78 27.74 -26.43
C GLY A 14 -65.29 27.88 -26.78
N VAL A 15 -64.38 27.31 -25.98
CA VAL A 15 -62.92 27.45 -26.15
C VAL A 15 -62.25 26.20 -26.73
N ALA A 16 -63.02 25.18 -27.09
CA ALA A 16 -62.49 23.89 -27.55
C ALA A 16 -61.53 24.01 -28.73
N ALA A 17 -61.75 24.96 -29.65
CA ALA A 17 -60.88 25.18 -30.80
C ALA A 17 -59.48 25.72 -30.44
N ASN A 18 -59.29 26.22 -29.21
CA ASN A 18 -58.04 26.82 -28.73
C ASN A 18 -57.28 25.91 -27.76
N ILE A 19 -57.77 24.69 -27.51
CA ILE A 19 -57.17 23.76 -26.53
C ILE A 19 -56.75 22.49 -27.24
N LEU A 20 -55.44 22.25 -27.22
CA LEU A 20 -54.85 20.98 -27.60
C LEU A 20 -54.51 20.20 -26.35
N PHE A 21 -54.82 18.91 -26.37
CA PHE A 21 -54.51 18.02 -25.28
C PHE A 21 -53.66 16.85 -25.76
N HIS A 22 -52.56 16.61 -25.05
CA HIS A 22 -51.61 15.56 -25.37
C HIS A 22 -51.62 14.48 -24.29
N ASP A 23 -52.32 13.38 -24.56
CA ASP A 23 -52.48 12.26 -23.62
C ASP A 23 -51.44 11.15 -23.85
N ARG A 24 -50.17 11.54 -23.89
CA ARG A 24 -49.04 10.60 -23.97
C ARG A 24 -47.78 11.20 -23.37
N PHE A 25 -46.83 10.33 -23.01
CA PHE A 25 -45.46 10.78 -22.77
C PHE A 25 -44.83 11.23 -24.09
N VAL A 26 -43.98 12.25 -23.99
CA VAL A 26 -43.32 12.88 -25.13
C VAL A 26 -41.81 12.65 -25.02
N THR A 27 -41.16 12.54 -26.16
CA THR A 27 -39.70 12.47 -26.21
C THR A 27 -39.08 13.82 -25.84
N GLN A 28 -37.78 13.83 -25.55
CA GLN A 28 -37.07 15.07 -25.25
C GLN A 28 -37.09 16.07 -26.42
N THR A 29 -37.03 15.57 -27.66
CA THR A 29 -37.14 16.39 -28.88
C THR A 29 -38.50 17.06 -28.99
N GLU A 30 -39.58 16.29 -28.81
CA GLU A 30 -40.95 16.83 -28.84
C GLU A 30 -41.20 17.83 -27.72
N LEU A 31 -40.66 17.57 -26.51
CA LEU A 31 -40.72 18.53 -25.41
C LEU A 31 -40.01 19.85 -25.76
N ALA A 32 -38.84 19.78 -26.39
CA ALA A 32 -38.11 20.95 -26.82
C ALA A 32 -38.89 21.75 -27.87
N GLU A 33 -39.56 21.08 -28.82
CA GLU A 33 -40.43 21.71 -29.80
C GLU A 33 -41.65 22.39 -29.15
N PHE A 34 -42.31 21.74 -28.20
CA PHE A 34 -43.42 22.36 -27.45
C PHE A 34 -42.97 23.58 -26.66
N LEU A 35 -41.83 23.49 -25.98
CA LEU A 35 -41.29 24.63 -25.26
C LEU A 35 -40.93 25.74 -26.24
N ALA A 36 -40.26 25.44 -27.36
CA ALA A 36 -39.92 26.43 -28.37
C ALA A 36 -41.15 27.20 -28.88
N ALA A 37 -42.26 26.50 -29.13
CA ALA A 37 -43.52 27.08 -29.58
C ALA A 37 -44.33 27.79 -28.48
N ALA A 38 -44.03 27.57 -27.20
CA ALA A 38 -44.79 28.14 -26.09
C ALA A 38 -44.28 29.54 -25.71
N ASP A 39 -45.22 30.44 -25.41
CA ASP A 39 -44.94 31.77 -24.83
C ASP A 39 -44.91 31.74 -23.30
N VAL A 40 -45.74 30.90 -22.68
CA VAL A 40 -45.90 30.74 -21.23
C VAL A 40 -46.02 29.26 -20.89
N TYR A 41 -45.28 28.82 -19.87
CA TYR A 41 -45.33 27.46 -19.35
C TYR A 41 -45.99 27.45 -17.96
N ILE A 42 -46.88 26.50 -17.70
CA ILE A 42 -47.68 26.48 -16.46
C ILE A 42 -47.58 25.11 -15.77
N THR A 43 -47.23 25.10 -14.47
CA THR A 43 -47.24 23.88 -13.63
C THR A 43 -48.10 24.05 -12.38
N PRO A 44 -49.42 23.83 -12.46
CA PRO A 44 -50.33 24.04 -11.35
C PRO A 44 -50.49 22.76 -10.50
N TYR A 45 -49.39 22.24 -9.95
CA TYR A 45 -49.45 21.06 -9.09
C TYR A 45 -50.27 21.31 -7.82
N LEU A 46 -50.99 20.29 -7.37
CA LEU A 46 -51.93 20.39 -6.24
C LEU A 46 -51.32 20.06 -4.88
N LYS A 47 -50.06 19.62 -4.87
CA LYS A 47 -49.36 19.04 -3.72
C LYS A 47 -48.03 19.75 -3.54
N ALA A 48 -47.72 20.10 -2.29
CA ALA A 48 -46.47 20.77 -1.95
C ALA A 48 -45.29 19.79 -1.92
N GLU A 49 -45.57 18.50 -1.74
CA GLU A 49 -44.60 17.42 -1.58
C GLU A 49 -43.86 17.04 -2.88
N GLN A 50 -44.10 17.74 -3.99
CA GLN A 50 -43.36 17.54 -5.22
C GLN A 50 -41.93 18.08 -5.07
N SER A 51 -40.98 17.17 -4.89
CA SER A 51 -39.58 17.50 -4.66
C SER A 51 -38.86 18.05 -5.89
N THR A 52 -39.21 17.59 -7.10
CA THR A 52 -38.61 18.04 -8.37
C THR A 52 -39.59 18.02 -9.53
N SER A 53 -39.32 18.81 -10.57
CA SER A 53 -40.06 18.78 -11.84
C SER A 53 -39.09 18.95 -13.00
N GLY A 54 -38.85 17.89 -13.76
CA GLY A 54 -37.95 17.92 -14.91
C GLY A 54 -38.45 18.89 -16.00
N THR A 55 -39.75 18.91 -16.26
CA THR A 55 -40.34 19.78 -17.28
C THR A 55 -40.27 21.27 -16.91
N LEU A 56 -40.35 21.61 -15.62
CA LEU A 56 -40.06 22.96 -15.14
C LEU A 56 -38.61 23.35 -15.42
N ALA A 57 -37.65 22.46 -15.14
CA ALA A 57 -36.24 22.74 -15.40
C ALA A 57 -35.97 22.98 -16.89
N TYR A 58 -36.59 22.18 -17.78
CA TYR A 58 -36.52 22.41 -19.22
C TYR A 58 -37.16 23.74 -19.64
N ALA A 59 -38.31 24.12 -19.07
CA ALA A 59 -38.96 25.38 -19.39
C ALA A 59 -38.13 26.61 -18.97
N VAL A 60 -37.53 26.58 -17.77
CA VAL A 60 -36.62 27.64 -17.31
C VAL A 60 -35.34 27.65 -18.14
N GLY A 61 -34.76 26.49 -18.43
CA GLY A 61 -33.59 26.35 -19.32
C GLY A 61 -33.83 26.86 -20.75
N ALA A 62 -35.06 26.72 -21.24
CA ALA A 62 -35.50 27.26 -22.53
C ALA A 62 -35.91 28.74 -22.45
N GLY A 63 -35.74 29.40 -21.30
CA GLY A 63 -36.05 30.81 -21.12
C GLY A 63 -37.54 31.14 -21.22
N LYS A 64 -38.42 30.26 -20.73
CA LYS A 64 -39.87 30.49 -20.80
C LYS A 64 -40.37 31.25 -19.59
N ALA A 65 -41.36 32.11 -19.80
CA ALA A 65 -42.10 32.71 -18.69
C ALA A 65 -42.94 31.62 -18.01
N VAL A 66 -42.74 31.42 -16.71
CA VAL A 66 -43.35 30.31 -15.97
C VAL A 66 -44.35 30.81 -14.93
N ILE A 67 -45.51 30.16 -14.87
CA ILE A 67 -46.46 30.29 -13.76
C ILE A 67 -46.59 28.94 -13.06
N SER A 68 -46.42 28.92 -11.74
CA SER A 68 -46.48 27.67 -10.97
C SER A 68 -47.18 27.85 -9.63
N THR A 69 -47.71 26.76 -9.09
CA THR A 69 -48.05 26.70 -7.66
C THR A 69 -46.79 26.53 -6.80
N PRO A 70 -46.83 26.88 -5.50
CA PRO A 70 -45.66 26.92 -4.61
C PRO A 70 -45.21 25.54 -4.09
N TYR A 71 -44.77 24.63 -4.97
CA TYR A 71 -44.01 23.44 -4.54
C TYR A 71 -42.51 23.76 -4.45
N SER A 72 -41.75 23.02 -3.64
CA SER A 72 -40.38 23.37 -3.25
C SER A 72 -39.47 23.73 -4.44
N HIS A 73 -39.46 22.90 -5.48
CA HIS A 73 -38.65 23.16 -6.67
C HIS A 73 -39.11 24.38 -7.48
N ALA A 74 -40.42 24.69 -7.52
CA ALA A 74 -40.90 25.91 -8.18
C ALA A 74 -40.51 27.18 -7.41
N LEU A 75 -40.54 27.16 -6.08
CA LEU A 75 -40.13 28.29 -5.26
C LEU A 75 -38.66 28.66 -5.50
N GLU A 76 -37.79 27.66 -5.61
CA GLU A 76 -36.37 27.86 -5.88
C GLU A 76 -36.09 28.30 -7.33
N MET A 77 -36.70 27.61 -8.29
CA MET A 77 -36.47 27.85 -9.72
C MET A 77 -37.00 29.21 -10.19
N LEU A 78 -38.09 29.69 -9.57
CA LEU A 78 -38.81 30.89 -10.00
C LEU A 78 -38.58 32.11 -9.10
N ALA A 79 -37.72 32.00 -8.09
CA ALA A 79 -37.31 33.14 -7.25
C ALA A 79 -36.66 34.25 -8.10
N ASP A 80 -36.42 35.42 -7.50
CA ASP A 80 -35.77 36.57 -8.19
C ASP A 80 -36.46 36.95 -9.50
N ASP A 81 -37.80 36.92 -9.50
CA ASP A 81 -38.67 37.23 -10.65
C ASP A 81 -38.40 36.40 -11.91
N ARG A 82 -37.91 35.15 -11.75
CA ARG A 82 -37.72 34.16 -12.83
C ARG A 82 -39.03 33.48 -13.25
N GLY A 83 -40.08 33.62 -12.45
CA GLY A 83 -41.43 33.19 -12.77
C GLY A 83 -42.44 33.77 -11.79
N ILE A 84 -43.67 33.26 -11.84
CA ILE A 84 -44.76 33.72 -10.98
C ILE A 84 -45.30 32.55 -10.18
N ILE A 85 -45.45 32.78 -8.87
CA ILE A 85 -46.04 31.81 -7.95
C ILE A 85 -47.48 32.22 -7.64
N VAL A 86 -48.42 31.31 -7.87
CA VAL A 86 -49.85 31.51 -7.61
C VAL A 86 -50.38 30.55 -6.55
N PRO A 87 -51.41 30.91 -5.75
CA PRO A 87 -51.97 30.02 -4.75
C PRO A 87 -52.49 28.69 -5.33
N TRP A 88 -52.44 27.63 -4.53
CA TRP A 88 -53.05 26.36 -4.92
C TRP A 88 -54.55 26.50 -5.14
N ARG A 89 -55.05 25.78 -6.15
CA ARG A 89 -56.49 25.72 -6.48
C ARG A 89 -57.12 27.09 -6.78
N ASP A 90 -56.34 28.06 -7.23
CA ASP A 90 -56.83 29.38 -7.65
C ASP A 90 -56.71 29.55 -9.18
N PRO A 91 -57.71 29.11 -9.97
CA PRO A 91 -57.72 29.32 -11.41
C PRO A 91 -57.82 30.80 -11.81
N ALA A 92 -58.36 31.66 -10.94
CA ALA A 92 -58.47 33.09 -11.22
C ALA A 92 -57.09 33.76 -11.13
N ALA A 93 -56.23 33.36 -10.18
CA ALA A 93 -54.85 33.81 -10.13
C ALA A 93 -54.05 33.39 -11.37
N ILE A 94 -54.16 32.12 -11.79
CA ILE A 94 -53.51 31.66 -13.03
C ILE A 94 -53.97 32.51 -14.22
N ALA A 95 -55.28 32.72 -14.37
CA ALA A 95 -55.83 33.51 -15.48
C ALA A 95 -55.34 34.96 -15.47
N ARG A 96 -55.32 35.62 -14.30
CA ARG A 96 -54.83 37.01 -14.16
C ARG A 96 -53.38 37.12 -14.61
N GLU A 97 -52.51 36.22 -14.15
CA GLU A 97 -51.08 36.28 -14.47
C GLU A 97 -50.79 35.91 -15.93
N VAL A 98 -51.51 34.93 -16.51
CA VAL A 98 -51.40 34.62 -17.94
C VAL A 98 -51.81 35.82 -18.78
N VAL A 99 -52.98 36.40 -18.52
CA VAL A 99 -53.46 37.58 -19.27
C VAL A 99 -52.52 38.77 -19.09
N GLY A 100 -52.01 38.98 -17.87
CA GLY A 100 -51.02 40.02 -17.58
C GLY A 100 -49.74 39.86 -18.39
N LEU A 101 -49.18 38.65 -18.46
CA LEU A 101 -47.97 38.38 -19.25
C LEU A 101 -48.21 38.48 -20.77
N MET A 102 -49.41 38.14 -21.25
CA MET A 102 -49.75 38.28 -22.66
C MET A 102 -50.07 39.73 -23.06
N GLY A 103 -50.47 40.57 -22.09
CA GLY A 103 -50.72 42.00 -22.29
C GLY A 103 -49.48 42.89 -22.10
N ASP A 104 -48.40 42.36 -21.54
CA ASP A 104 -47.15 43.06 -21.25
C ASP A 104 -45.95 42.24 -21.73
N GLU A 105 -45.60 42.44 -22.99
CA GLU A 105 -44.51 41.71 -23.65
C GLU A 105 -43.15 42.03 -23.02
N GLU A 106 -42.93 43.25 -22.56
CA GLU A 106 -41.67 43.67 -21.92
C GLU A 106 -41.46 42.90 -20.61
N ARG A 107 -42.48 42.85 -19.74
CA ARG A 107 -42.43 42.07 -18.50
C ARG A 107 -42.19 40.60 -18.77
N ARG A 108 -42.84 40.03 -19.79
CA ARG A 108 -42.69 38.62 -20.16
C ARG A 108 -41.29 38.31 -20.66
N LEU A 109 -40.74 39.12 -21.56
CA LEU A 109 -39.39 38.92 -22.11
C LEU A 109 -38.31 39.15 -21.04
N ALA A 110 -38.50 40.10 -20.13
CA ALA A 110 -37.59 40.32 -19.02
C ALA A 110 -37.54 39.09 -18.07
N MET A 111 -38.71 38.50 -17.78
CA MET A 111 -38.80 37.27 -16.99
C MET A 111 -38.15 36.08 -17.70
N ALA A 112 -38.47 35.89 -18.97
CA ALA A 112 -37.85 34.89 -19.83
C ALA A 112 -36.31 35.01 -19.86
N GLY A 113 -35.79 36.24 -19.96
CA GLY A 113 -34.35 36.52 -19.91
C GLY A 113 -33.71 36.12 -18.58
N ARG A 114 -34.35 36.44 -17.45
CA ARG A 114 -33.87 36.00 -16.11
C ARG A 114 -33.91 34.48 -15.96
N ALA A 115 -34.98 33.84 -16.44
CA ALA A 115 -35.11 32.39 -16.43
C ALA A 115 -33.99 31.73 -17.28
N ALA A 116 -33.74 32.23 -18.49
CA ALA A 116 -32.68 31.73 -19.38
C ALA A 116 -31.28 31.91 -18.77
N ALA A 117 -31.01 33.07 -18.17
CA ALA A 117 -29.74 33.35 -17.51
C ALA A 117 -29.48 32.34 -16.38
N TYR A 118 -30.49 32.08 -15.53
CA TYR A 118 -30.39 31.06 -14.48
C TYR A 118 -30.25 29.64 -15.04
N GLY A 119 -31.03 29.32 -16.08
CA GLY A 119 -31.00 28.02 -16.74
C GLY A 119 -29.67 27.70 -17.42
N SER A 120 -28.88 28.71 -17.81
CA SER A 120 -27.56 28.52 -18.44
C SER A 120 -26.55 27.79 -17.53
N ASP A 121 -26.74 27.86 -16.22
CA ASP A 121 -25.93 27.16 -15.23
C ASP A 121 -26.36 25.70 -15.00
N MET A 122 -27.53 25.33 -15.53
CA MET A 122 -28.13 24.00 -15.37
C MET A 122 -27.83 23.07 -16.55
N VAL A 123 -27.23 23.58 -17.62
CA VAL A 123 -26.85 22.77 -18.80
C VAL A 123 -25.72 21.82 -18.45
N TRP A 124 -25.71 20.65 -19.09
CA TRP A 124 -24.76 19.59 -18.76
C TRP A 124 -23.28 20.03 -18.77
N PRO A 125 -22.79 20.84 -19.73
CA PRO A 125 -21.42 21.36 -19.68
C PRO A 125 -21.11 22.21 -18.44
N ALA A 126 -22.06 23.01 -17.95
CA ALA A 126 -21.87 23.83 -16.76
C ALA A 126 -21.87 22.96 -15.49
N VAL A 127 -22.78 21.99 -15.41
CA VAL A 127 -22.85 21.01 -14.32
C VAL A 127 -21.58 20.16 -14.27
N ALA A 128 -21.11 19.66 -15.42
CA ALA A 128 -19.88 18.87 -15.53
C ALA A 128 -18.65 19.67 -15.06
N ARG A 129 -18.53 20.96 -15.43
CA ARG A 129 -17.47 21.84 -14.92
C ARG A 129 -17.55 22.01 -13.41
N ARG A 130 -18.74 22.24 -12.84
CA ARG A 130 -18.90 22.36 -11.38
C ARG A 130 -18.51 21.08 -10.63
N HIS A 131 -18.82 19.91 -11.18
CA HIS A 131 -18.35 18.63 -10.62
C HIS A 131 -16.83 18.49 -10.72
N HIS A 132 -16.24 18.85 -11.85
CA HIS A 132 -14.79 18.87 -12.03
C HIS A 132 -14.11 19.80 -11.02
N ASP A 133 -14.56 21.05 -10.90
CA ASP A 133 -14.02 22.02 -9.95
C ASP A 133 -14.17 21.54 -8.50
N SER A 134 -15.27 20.85 -8.18
CA SER A 134 -15.49 20.29 -6.84
C SER A 134 -14.55 19.13 -6.54
N LEU A 135 -14.24 18.30 -7.54
CA LEU A 135 -13.26 17.22 -7.40
C LEU A 135 -11.85 17.79 -7.28
N GLU A 136 -11.50 18.80 -8.09
CA GLU A 136 -10.21 19.49 -7.96
C GLU A 136 -10.04 20.15 -6.59
N ARG A 137 -11.08 20.85 -6.09
CA ARG A 137 -11.06 21.40 -4.72
C ARG A 137 -10.92 20.31 -3.67
N ALA A 138 -11.63 19.19 -3.78
CA ALA A 138 -11.49 18.08 -2.84
C ALA A 138 -10.07 17.49 -2.85
N CYS A 139 -9.45 17.36 -4.03
CA CYS A 139 -8.05 16.94 -4.17
C CYS A 139 -7.08 17.96 -3.56
N ALA A 140 -7.30 19.26 -3.79
CA ALA A 140 -6.48 20.35 -3.25
C ALA A 140 -6.61 20.46 -1.72
N ASP A 141 -7.82 20.45 -1.18
CA ASP A 141 -8.10 20.48 0.26
C ASP A 141 -7.52 19.24 0.96
N HIS A 142 -7.58 18.06 0.32
CA HIS A 142 -6.94 16.86 0.83
C HIS A 142 -5.41 17.00 0.87
N ALA A 143 -4.81 17.58 -0.17
CA ALA A 143 -3.38 17.87 -0.21
C ALA A 143 -2.96 18.94 0.81
N GLU A 144 -3.82 19.94 1.08
CA GLU A 144 -3.54 21.05 2.00
C GLU A 144 -3.76 20.67 3.47
N ARG A 145 -4.77 19.83 3.79
CA ARG A 145 -4.94 19.23 5.13
C ARG A 145 -3.80 18.30 5.50
N ARG A 146 -3.17 17.63 4.52
CA ARG A 146 -1.91 16.90 4.73
C ARG A 146 -0.72 17.82 4.99
N ARG A 147 -0.74 19.07 4.49
CA ARG A 147 0.32 20.08 4.72
C ARG A 147 0.17 20.85 6.03
N THR A 148 -1.04 20.92 6.61
CA THR A 148 -1.34 21.79 7.76
C THR A 148 -1.53 21.07 9.10
N VAL A 149 -1.06 19.83 9.24
CA VAL A 149 -0.66 19.28 10.56
C VAL A 149 0.87 19.28 10.64
N PHE A 150 1.46 20.46 10.64
CA PHE A 150 2.76 20.67 11.29
C PHE A 150 3.02 22.16 11.51
N GLN A 151 2.88 22.62 12.75
CA GLN A 151 3.62 23.78 13.25
C GLN A 151 4.43 23.39 14.49
N ALA A 152 5.62 22.90 14.17
CA ALA A 152 6.92 23.04 14.83
C ALA A 152 7.02 22.99 16.37
N ARG A 153 7.59 21.88 16.86
CA ARG A 153 8.89 21.96 17.57
C ARG A 153 9.98 21.58 16.57
N THR A 154 11.15 22.21 16.61
CA THR A 154 12.27 21.88 15.72
C THR A 154 12.70 20.41 15.93
N LEU A 155 12.71 19.63 14.85
CA LEU A 155 13.12 18.20 14.83
C LEU A 155 14.60 17.96 15.15
N ALA A 156 15.41 19.02 15.21
CA ALA A 156 16.83 18.93 15.55
C ALA A 156 17.10 18.47 17.00
N GLU A 157 16.08 18.49 17.88
CA GLU A 157 16.26 18.29 19.33
C GLU A 157 15.49 17.09 19.90
N ARG A 158 14.84 16.27 19.07
CA ARG A 158 14.15 15.06 19.52
C ARG A 158 14.72 13.83 18.83
N PRO A 159 15.35 12.89 19.56
CA PRO A 159 15.50 11.52 19.05
C PRO A 159 14.10 11.05 18.64
N ALA A 160 13.93 10.60 17.41
CA ALA A 160 12.68 9.96 17.02
C ALA A 160 12.47 8.77 17.97
N GLU A 161 11.48 8.85 18.86
CA GLU A 161 11.04 7.72 19.67
C GLU A 161 10.64 6.63 18.67
N ARG A 162 11.46 5.57 18.58
CA ARG A 162 11.20 4.44 17.71
C ARG A 162 10.12 3.57 18.36
N PRO A 163 9.30 2.87 17.57
CA PRO A 163 8.36 1.91 18.12
C PRO A 163 9.10 0.89 18.98
N GLU A 164 8.52 0.55 20.13
CA GLU A 164 8.96 -0.62 20.88
C GLU A 164 8.62 -1.90 20.09
N THR A 165 9.30 -3.00 20.41
CA THR A 165 9.00 -4.30 19.79
C THR A 165 7.58 -4.72 20.13
N ASN A 166 6.69 -4.73 19.13
CA ASN A 166 5.31 -5.20 19.27
C ASN A 166 5.09 -6.43 18.37
N LEU A 167 4.94 -7.61 18.98
CA LEU A 167 4.74 -8.88 18.28
C LEU A 167 3.26 -9.28 18.16
N GLU A 168 2.31 -8.42 18.54
CA GLU A 168 0.88 -8.75 18.57
C GLU A 168 0.35 -9.23 17.22
N HIS A 169 0.67 -8.56 16.12
CA HIS A 169 0.27 -9.02 14.78
C HIS A 169 0.96 -10.32 14.36
N VAL A 170 2.20 -10.57 14.81
CA VAL A 170 2.89 -11.85 14.58
C VAL A 170 2.15 -12.97 15.32
N GLU A 171 1.74 -12.74 16.56
CA GLU A 171 0.92 -13.68 17.34
C GLU A 171 -0.45 -13.90 16.68
N LEU A 172 -1.10 -12.83 16.20
CA LEU A 172 -2.38 -12.91 15.49
C LEU A 172 -2.30 -13.76 14.22
N MET A 173 -1.20 -13.63 13.46
CA MET A 173 -0.95 -14.40 12.24
C MET A 173 -0.50 -15.84 12.50
N THR A 174 -0.27 -16.23 13.77
CA THR A 174 0.31 -17.52 14.13
C THR A 174 -0.71 -18.41 14.85
N ASP A 175 -1.06 -19.55 14.24
CA ASP A 175 -1.92 -20.57 14.85
C ASP A 175 -1.08 -21.64 15.58
N SER A 176 -1.63 -22.81 15.90
CA SER A 176 -0.88 -23.94 16.49
C SER A 176 0.18 -24.58 15.57
N THR A 177 0.14 -24.29 14.28
CA THR A 177 0.96 -24.90 13.22
C THR A 177 2.19 -24.04 12.92
N GLY A 178 1.98 -22.75 12.68
CA GLY A 178 3.00 -21.81 12.22
C GLY A 178 2.38 -20.45 11.88
N ILE A 179 3.15 -19.58 11.23
CA ILE A 179 2.63 -18.29 10.75
C ILE A 179 1.97 -18.46 9.36
N LEU A 180 0.79 -17.89 9.20
CA LEU A 180 0.03 -17.86 7.93
C LEU A 180 0.66 -16.88 6.94
N GLN A 181 0.58 -17.16 5.64
CA GLN A 181 1.26 -16.35 4.62
C GLN A 181 0.72 -14.92 4.52
N HIS A 182 -0.59 -14.78 4.40
CA HIS A 182 -1.23 -13.53 4.02
C HIS A 182 -2.34 -13.12 4.97
N ALA A 183 -2.66 -11.83 4.95
CA ALA A 183 -3.82 -11.25 5.62
C ALA A 183 -4.66 -10.45 4.62
N VAL A 184 -5.96 -10.32 4.88
CA VAL A 184 -6.80 -9.31 4.24
C VAL A 184 -6.97 -8.17 5.24
N PHE A 185 -6.42 -7.01 4.91
CA PHE A 185 -6.12 -5.98 5.92
C PHE A 185 -5.26 -6.58 7.05
N ASN A 186 -5.69 -6.48 8.31
CA ASN A 186 -5.04 -7.05 9.48
C ASN A 186 -5.65 -8.39 9.93
N VAL A 187 -6.48 -9.04 9.11
CA VAL A 187 -7.13 -10.31 9.45
C VAL A 187 -6.43 -11.46 8.71
N PRO A 188 -5.93 -12.49 9.42
CA PRO A 188 -5.27 -13.63 8.78
C PRO A 188 -6.15 -14.29 7.71
N ARG A 189 -5.56 -14.58 6.55
CA ARG A 189 -6.25 -15.21 5.41
C ARG A 189 -5.96 -16.71 5.38
N TYR A 190 -6.91 -17.49 5.87
CA TYR A 190 -6.74 -18.95 5.96
C TYR A 190 -6.63 -19.65 4.61
N ASP A 191 -7.29 -19.16 3.55
CA ASP A 191 -7.28 -19.81 2.23
C ASP A 191 -5.87 -20.06 1.66
N ASP A 192 -4.90 -19.24 2.07
CA ASP A 192 -3.55 -19.27 1.52
C ASP A 192 -2.61 -20.19 2.34
N GLY A 193 -3.01 -20.60 3.54
CA GLY A 193 -2.24 -21.50 4.39
C GLY A 193 -0.87 -20.94 4.83
N TYR A 194 0.17 -21.76 4.74
CA TYR A 194 1.50 -21.53 5.30
C TYR A 194 2.57 -21.72 4.22
N CYS A 195 3.68 -20.99 4.34
CA CYS A 195 4.90 -21.30 3.60
C CYS A 195 6.11 -21.41 4.53
N LEU A 196 7.12 -22.15 4.08
CA LEU A 196 8.42 -22.22 4.73
C LEU A 196 9.11 -20.85 4.73
N ASP A 197 8.97 -20.07 3.66
CA ASP A 197 9.58 -18.75 3.54
C ASP A 197 9.25 -17.84 4.74
N ASP A 198 7.98 -17.76 5.12
CA ASP A 198 7.53 -16.94 6.26
C ASP A 198 7.82 -17.59 7.60
N ASN A 199 7.66 -18.92 7.73
CA ASN A 199 7.97 -19.62 8.98
C ASN A 199 9.48 -19.61 9.29
N ALA A 200 10.35 -19.64 8.28
CA ALA A 200 11.78 -19.46 8.44
C ALA A 200 12.13 -18.03 8.88
N ARG A 201 11.53 -17.00 8.27
CA ARG A 201 11.71 -15.61 8.72
C ARG A 201 11.19 -15.39 10.14
N ALA A 202 10.08 -16.03 10.50
CA ALA A 202 9.52 -15.94 11.85
C ALA A 202 10.41 -16.65 12.88
N LEU A 203 11.00 -17.79 12.52
CA LEU A 203 12.02 -18.46 13.35
C LEU A 203 13.27 -17.59 13.53
N LEU A 204 13.75 -16.98 12.44
CA LEU A 204 14.86 -16.02 12.47
C LEU A 204 14.55 -14.86 13.42
N LEU A 205 13.38 -14.23 13.28
CA LEU A 205 12.93 -13.16 14.17
C LEU A 205 12.88 -13.62 15.63
N ALA A 206 12.29 -14.79 15.91
CA ALA A 206 12.15 -15.28 17.28
C ALA A 206 13.51 -15.52 17.95
N ALA A 207 14.51 -16.03 17.22
CA ALA A 207 15.88 -16.19 17.73
C ALA A 207 16.56 -14.83 18.04
N LEU A 208 16.33 -13.82 17.20
CA LEU A 208 16.89 -12.47 17.40
C LEU A 208 16.20 -11.72 18.55
N VAL A 209 14.87 -11.86 18.69
CA VAL A 209 14.12 -11.34 19.84
C VAL A 209 14.58 -12.00 21.14
N GLU A 210 14.82 -13.31 21.12
CA GLU A 210 15.34 -14.05 22.28
C GLU A 210 16.72 -13.51 22.71
N GLU A 211 17.64 -13.33 21.77
CA GLU A 211 18.98 -12.77 22.04
C GLU A 211 18.91 -11.34 22.57
N ALA A 212 18.04 -10.51 21.98
CA ALA A 212 17.92 -9.10 22.35
C ALA A 212 17.15 -8.87 23.66
N GLY A 213 16.35 -9.84 24.10
CA GLY A 213 15.53 -9.72 25.32
C GLY A 213 14.44 -8.63 25.23
N THR A 214 13.98 -8.31 24.02
CA THR A 214 13.07 -7.16 23.77
C THR A 214 11.59 -7.49 23.91
N ALA A 215 11.22 -8.75 24.18
CA ALA A 215 9.83 -9.19 24.31
C ALA A 215 9.67 -10.18 25.47
N ASP A 216 8.41 -10.50 25.81
CA ASP A 216 8.13 -11.50 26.86
C ASP A 216 8.77 -12.86 26.53
N ILE A 217 9.49 -13.39 27.51
CA ILE A 217 10.27 -14.62 27.37
C ILE A 217 9.40 -15.85 27.09
N ARG A 218 8.15 -15.90 27.61
CA ARG A 218 7.25 -17.03 27.41
C ARG A 218 6.67 -16.99 26.00
N THR A 219 6.23 -15.82 25.55
CA THR A 219 5.77 -15.61 24.17
C THR A 219 6.88 -15.95 23.17
N THR A 220 8.07 -15.38 23.35
CA THR A 220 9.22 -15.62 22.46
C THR A 220 9.57 -17.11 22.37
N ARG A 221 9.62 -17.81 23.51
CA ARG A 221 9.89 -19.26 23.56
C ARG A 221 8.81 -20.07 22.83
N ALA A 222 7.55 -19.73 23.02
CA ALA A 222 6.43 -20.42 22.38
C ALA A 222 6.48 -20.26 20.85
N LEU A 223 6.71 -19.03 20.37
CA LEU A 223 6.85 -18.73 18.95
C LEU A 223 8.06 -19.44 18.33
N ALA A 224 9.25 -19.31 18.95
CA ALA A 224 10.47 -19.97 18.47
C ALA A 224 10.30 -21.50 18.35
N SER A 225 9.67 -22.13 19.34
CA SER A 225 9.45 -23.58 19.33
C SER A 225 8.47 -23.99 18.23
N ARG A 226 7.44 -23.19 17.99
CA ARG A 226 6.44 -23.44 16.96
C ARG A 226 7.01 -23.32 15.56
N TYR A 227 7.73 -22.23 15.28
CA TYR A 227 8.35 -22.05 13.97
C TYR A 227 9.45 -23.07 13.68
N LEU A 228 10.24 -23.44 14.70
CA LEU A 228 11.21 -24.53 14.54
C LEU A 228 10.50 -25.87 14.24
N ALA A 229 9.38 -26.16 14.92
CA ALA A 229 8.60 -27.36 14.61
C ALA A 229 8.06 -27.35 13.18
N PHE A 230 7.57 -26.21 12.68
CA PHE A 230 7.13 -26.07 11.28
C PHE A 230 8.29 -26.30 10.30
N VAL A 231 9.43 -25.63 10.50
CA VAL A 231 10.63 -25.77 9.65
C VAL A 231 11.11 -27.22 9.63
N SER A 232 11.13 -27.89 10.79
CA SER A 232 11.47 -29.31 10.89
C SER A 232 10.46 -30.21 10.17
N HIS A 233 9.17 -29.91 10.28
CA HIS A 233 8.13 -30.68 9.60
C HIS A 233 8.15 -30.50 8.08
N ALA A 234 8.62 -29.36 7.59
CA ALA A 234 8.80 -29.08 6.18
C ALA A 234 9.93 -29.89 5.54
N PHE A 235 10.85 -30.44 6.33
CA PHE A 235 12.02 -31.16 5.82
C PHE A 235 11.67 -32.58 5.36
N VAL A 236 12.12 -32.92 4.15
CA VAL A 236 11.90 -34.23 3.52
C VAL A 236 13.20 -35.02 3.56
N GLU A 237 13.29 -35.91 4.55
CA GLU A 237 14.52 -36.65 4.85
C GLU A 237 15.15 -37.40 3.66
N PRO A 238 14.39 -38.15 2.82
CA PRO A 238 14.99 -38.87 1.71
C PRO A 238 15.55 -37.97 0.60
N LEU A 239 15.11 -36.71 0.56
CA LEU A 239 15.47 -35.75 -0.49
C LEU A 239 16.49 -34.71 0.00
N ASN A 240 16.73 -34.63 1.31
CA ASN A 240 17.49 -33.56 1.96
C ASN A 240 17.05 -32.15 1.52
N ARG A 241 15.74 -31.97 1.29
CA ARG A 241 15.12 -30.72 0.83
C ARG A 241 13.91 -30.38 1.68
N PHE A 242 13.58 -29.09 1.77
CA PHE A 242 12.32 -28.66 2.35
C PHE A 242 11.21 -28.53 1.32
N ARG A 243 9.97 -28.71 1.75
CA ARG A 243 8.76 -28.24 1.07
C ARG A 243 8.50 -26.77 1.43
N ASN A 244 7.91 -25.98 0.53
CA ASN A 244 7.53 -24.61 0.85
C ASN A 244 6.08 -24.53 1.30
N PHE A 245 5.13 -24.93 0.44
CA PHE A 245 3.73 -24.60 0.63
C PHE A 245 2.92 -25.70 1.35
N MET A 246 2.20 -25.30 2.39
CA MET A 246 1.23 -26.12 3.10
C MET A 246 -0.14 -25.43 3.12
N THR A 247 -1.20 -26.16 2.75
CA THR A 247 -2.57 -25.65 2.84
C THR A 247 -3.01 -25.45 4.29
N TYR A 248 -4.07 -24.68 4.51
CA TYR A 248 -4.63 -24.52 5.87
C TYR A 248 -5.10 -25.83 6.52
N SER A 249 -5.54 -26.80 5.70
CA SER A 249 -5.85 -28.17 6.14
C SER A 249 -4.61 -29.04 6.39
N ARG A 250 -3.43 -28.43 6.47
CA ARG A 250 -2.14 -29.05 6.80
C ARG A 250 -1.71 -30.12 5.80
N GLN A 251 -2.01 -29.89 4.52
CA GLN A 251 -1.56 -30.74 3.43
C GLN A 251 -0.44 -30.04 2.67
N TRP A 252 0.68 -30.72 2.51
CA TRP A 252 1.78 -30.24 1.66
C TRP A 252 1.34 -30.20 0.20
N VAL A 253 1.58 -29.07 -0.47
CA VAL A 253 1.17 -28.85 -1.86
C VAL A 253 2.19 -29.42 -2.84
N GLU A 254 3.44 -29.52 -2.42
CA GLU A 254 4.57 -29.93 -3.26
C GLU A 254 5.50 -30.93 -2.56
N GLU A 255 6.34 -31.60 -3.33
CA GLU A 255 7.35 -32.54 -2.81
C GLU A 255 8.63 -31.84 -2.37
N ILE A 256 9.05 -30.80 -3.12
CA ILE A 256 10.27 -30.01 -2.89
C ILE A 256 9.93 -28.55 -3.18
N GLY A 257 10.28 -27.64 -2.27
CA GLY A 257 10.14 -26.20 -2.44
C GLY A 257 11.30 -25.56 -3.19
N SER A 258 11.25 -24.24 -3.33
CA SER A 258 12.28 -23.47 -4.04
C SER A 258 13.66 -23.55 -3.37
N GLU A 259 14.72 -23.19 -4.11
CA GLU A 259 16.05 -23.03 -3.52
C GLU A 259 16.07 -21.87 -2.50
N ASP A 260 15.29 -20.82 -2.77
CA ASP A 260 15.21 -19.63 -1.91
C ASP A 260 14.61 -19.98 -0.54
N SER A 261 13.50 -20.73 -0.50
CA SER A 261 12.88 -21.14 0.76
C SER A 261 13.78 -22.07 1.57
N HIS A 262 14.52 -22.96 0.88
CA HIS A 262 15.54 -23.79 1.49
C HIS A 262 16.69 -22.96 2.09
N GLY A 263 17.16 -21.95 1.34
CA GLY A 263 18.18 -21.02 1.81
C GLY A 263 17.75 -20.24 3.05
N ARG A 264 16.50 -19.76 3.11
CA ARG A 264 15.95 -19.08 4.29
C ARG A 264 15.86 -20.00 5.50
N ALA A 265 15.43 -21.25 5.29
CA ALA A 265 15.40 -22.23 6.37
C ALA A 265 16.79 -22.45 6.95
N LEU A 266 17.83 -22.58 6.10
CA LEU A 266 19.22 -22.66 6.56
C LEU A 266 19.66 -21.41 7.31
N TRP A 267 19.27 -20.22 6.84
CA TRP A 267 19.57 -18.98 7.56
C TRP A 267 18.98 -19.00 8.96
N ALA A 268 17.67 -19.27 9.08
CA ALA A 268 17.00 -19.33 10.36
C ALA A 268 17.58 -20.39 11.30
N LEU A 269 17.87 -21.59 10.79
CA LEU A 269 18.47 -22.68 11.56
C LEU A 269 19.88 -22.30 12.05
N GLY A 270 20.71 -21.71 11.20
CA GLY A 270 22.03 -21.21 11.57
C GLY A 270 21.97 -20.14 12.66
N THR A 271 21.03 -19.20 12.56
CA THR A 271 20.77 -18.20 13.60
C THR A 271 20.33 -18.83 14.91
N VAL A 272 19.41 -19.80 14.89
CA VAL A 272 19.01 -20.53 16.11
C VAL A 272 20.21 -21.21 16.76
N VAL A 273 21.07 -21.86 15.99
CA VAL A 273 22.29 -22.51 16.49
C VAL A 273 23.23 -21.48 17.13
N GLY A 274 23.44 -20.34 16.48
CA GLY A 274 24.38 -19.31 16.92
C GLY A 274 23.91 -18.44 18.09
N ARG A 275 22.59 -18.31 18.30
CA ARG A 275 22.02 -17.22 19.12
C ARG A 275 20.92 -17.61 20.11
N SER A 276 20.25 -18.76 19.92
CA SER A 276 19.25 -19.24 20.90
C SER A 276 19.90 -19.51 22.26
N HIS A 277 19.19 -19.27 23.36
CA HIS A 277 19.67 -19.62 24.72
C HIS A 277 19.19 -21.00 25.19
N ASP A 278 18.37 -21.69 24.38
CA ASP A 278 17.82 -23.00 24.69
C ASP A 278 18.61 -24.14 24.03
N PRO A 279 19.20 -25.05 24.83
CA PRO A 279 19.98 -26.18 24.30
C PRO A 279 19.15 -27.16 23.45
N GLY A 280 17.85 -27.31 23.72
CA GLY A 280 16.97 -28.20 22.96
C GLY A 280 16.77 -27.69 21.53
N ARG A 281 16.43 -26.40 21.40
CA ARG A 281 16.30 -25.72 20.10
C ARG A 281 17.62 -25.70 19.34
N GLN A 282 18.73 -25.37 19.99
CA GLN A 282 20.06 -25.38 19.36
C GLN A 282 20.41 -26.77 18.80
N ASN A 283 20.23 -27.83 19.59
CA ASN A 283 20.56 -29.19 19.15
C ASN A 283 19.68 -29.66 17.99
N HIS A 284 18.37 -29.38 18.05
CA HIS A 284 17.45 -29.75 16.98
C HIS A 284 17.74 -28.97 15.69
N ALA A 285 17.94 -27.65 15.80
CA ALA A 285 18.30 -26.81 14.66
C ALA A 285 19.63 -27.23 14.04
N ARG A 286 20.63 -27.56 14.85
CA ARG A 286 21.94 -28.06 14.37
C ARG A 286 21.82 -29.34 13.56
N ALA A 287 21.09 -30.33 14.10
CA ALA A 287 20.91 -31.60 13.39
C ALA A 287 20.22 -31.40 12.05
N LEU A 288 19.22 -30.53 11.99
CA LEU A 288 18.52 -30.21 10.75
C LEU A 288 19.37 -29.38 9.78
N PHE A 289 20.13 -28.41 10.30
CA PHE A 289 21.03 -27.54 9.53
C PHE A 289 22.02 -28.38 8.72
N HIS A 290 22.73 -29.33 9.35
CA HIS A 290 23.71 -30.17 8.64
C HIS A 290 23.08 -30.96 7.49
N ARG A 291 21.91 -31.56 7.72
CA ARG A 291 21.21 -32.35 6.69
C ARG A 291 20.75 -31.49 5.52
N ALA A 292 20.21 -30.31 5.83
CA ALA A 292 19.77 -29.36 4.81
C ALA A 292 20.94 -28.72 4.05
N LEU A 293 22.10 -28.61 4.67
CA LEU A 293 23.26 -27.91 4.10
C LEU A 293 23.82 -28.64 2.86
N GLU A 294 23.74 -29.97 2.83
CA GLU A 294 24.24 -30.80 1.73
C GLU A 294 23.67 -30.38 0.36
N ALA A 295 22.37 -30.07 0.32
CA ALA A 295 21.67 -29.75 -0.92
C ALA A 295 22.17 -28.46 -1.59
N VAL A 296 22.72 -27.51 -0.81
CA VAL A 296 23.10 -26.17 -1.31
C VAL A 296 24.22 -26.25 -2.34
N SER A 297 25.06 -27.29 -2.29
CA SER A 297 26.11 -27.52 -3.27
C SER A 297 25.58 -27.66 -4.70
N GLY A 298 24.32 -28.09 -4.86
CA GLY A 298 23.65 -28.24 -6.16
C GLY A 298 22.83 -27.02 -6.61
N PHE A 299 22.71 -25.98 -5.79
CA PHE A 299 21.85 -24.84 -6.08
C PHE A 299 22.46 -23.89 -7.10
N ASN A 300 21.60 -23.10 -7.77
CA ASN A 300 21.97 -22.08 -8.75
C ASN A 300 21.45 -20.68 -8.42
N SER A 301 20.53 -20.55 -7.45
CA SER A 301 19.98 -19.27 -7.02
C SER A 301 21.01 -18.47 -6.20
N PRO A 302 21.35 -17.24 -6.62
CA PRO A 302 22.23 -16.36 -5.84
C PRO A 302 21.62 -15.98 -4.49
N ARG A 303 20.28 -15.88 -4.39
CA ARG A 303 19.59 -15.61 -3.14
C ARG A 303 19.72 -16.79 -2.19
N ALA A 304 19.49 -18.02 -2.68
CA ALA A 304 19.66 -19.23 -1.87
C ALA A 304 21.08 -19.36 -1.31
N TRP A 305 22.11 -19.10 -2.13
CA TRP A 305 23.50 -19.07 -1.67
C TRP A 305 23.73 -17.98 -0.62
N SER A 306 23.17 -16.79 -0.82
CA SER A 306 23.33 -15.66 0.12
C SER A 306 22.67 -15.96 1.47
N PHE A 307 21.46 -16.51 1.50
CA PHE A 307 20.82 -16.93 2.75
C PHE A 307 21.61 -18.04 3.45
N ALA A 308 22.09 -19.03 2.70
CA ALA A 308 22.93 -20.09 3.27
C ALA A 308 24.23 -19.51 3.86
N LEU A 309 24.89 -18.57 3.19
CA LEU A 309 26.10 -17.90 3.70
C LEU A 309 25.83 -17.14 5.01
N LEU A 310 24.70 -16.43 5.10
CA LEU A 310 24.31 -15.73 6.33
C LEU A 310 23.99 -16.72 7.48
N GLY A 311 23.32 -17.84 7.17
CA GLY A 311 23.11 -18.92 8.13
C GLY A 311 24.40 -19.58 8.61
N ILE A 312 25.34 -19.80 7.69
CA ILE A 312 26.66 -20.34 8.02
C ILE A 312 27.43 -19.38 8.93
N ASP A 313 27.36 -18.06 8.69
CA ASP A 313 28.02 -17.08 9.58
C ASP A 313 27.52 -17.22 11.02
N ASP A 314 26.20 -17.25 11.21
CA ASP A 314 25.63 -17.41 12.55
C ASP A 314 25.94 -18.78 13.17
N TYR A 315 25.87 -19.86 12.39
CA TYR A 315 26.24 -21.21 12.85
C TYR A 315 27.68 -21.25 13.39
N LEU A 316 28.63 -20.70 12.64
CA LEU A 316 30.05 -20.71 12.98
C LEU A 316 30.39 -19.82 14.18
N ARG A 317 29.46 -18.97 14.66
CA ARG A 317 29.63 -18.26 15.95
C ARG A 317 29.67 -19.24 17.12
N ALA A 318 28.85 -20.29 17.08
CA ALA A 318 28.78 -21.30 18.14
C ALA A 318 29.79 -22.45 17.93
N PHE A 319 30.11 -22.77 16.67
CA PHE A 319 30.97 -23.91 16.30
C PHE A 319 32.12 -23.47 15.38
N GLN A 320 33.03 -22.67 15.93
CA GLN A 320 34.24 -22.28 15.20
C GLN A 320 35.08 -23.52 14.82
N GLY A 321 35.55 -23.58 13.58
CA GLY A 321 36.41 -24.65 13.08
C GLY A 321 35.71 -25.91 12.56
N ASP A 322 34.40 -25.88 12.30
CA ASP A 322 33.78 -26.92 11.47
C ASP A 322 34.27 -26.80 10.01
N SER A 323 35.29 -27.57 9.67
CA SER A 323 35.98 -27.48 8.38
C SER A 323 35.09 -27.77 7.17
N ASN A 324 34.05 -28.60 7.33
CA ASN A 324 33.12 -28.90 6.24
C ASN A 324 32.22 -27.71 5.94
N VAL A 325 31.70 -27.08 7.00
CA VAL A 325 30.87 -25.88 6.88
C VAL A 325 31.69 -24.68 6.37
N GLU A 326 32.93 -24.54 6.83
CA GLU A 326 33.86 -23.52 6.33
C GLU A 326 34.20 -23.70 4.84
N ALA A 327 34.50 -24.93 4.40
CA ALA A 327 34.76 -25.22 3.00
C ALA A 327 33.55 -24.91 2.11
N LEU A 328 32.33 -25.19 2.59
CA LEU A 328 31.13 -24.84 1.85
C LEU A 328 30.91 -23.32 1.80
N ARG A 329 31.15 -22.59 2.90
CA ARG A 329 31.13 -21.11 2.91
C ARG A 329 32.05 -20.54 1.84
N GLU A 330 33.29 -21.02 1.77
CA GLU A 330 34.25 -20.59 0.75
C GLU A 330 33.76 -20.89 -0.67
N SER A 331 33.27 -22.11 -0.91
CA SER A 331 32.73 -22.53 -2.20
C SER A 331 31.55 -21.66 -2.66
N LEU A 332 30.58 -21.39 -1.78
CA LEU A 332 29.43 -20.55 -2.09
C LEU A 332 29.82 -19.08 -2.28
N GLY A 333 30.74 -18.57 -1.46
CA GLY A 333 31.30 -17.22 -1.60
C GLY A 333 31.99 -17.03 -2.96
N GLU A 334 32.80 -17.98 -3.40
CA GLU A 334 33.46 -17.94 -4.72
C GLU A 334 32.45 -18.08 -5.87
N ARG A 335 31.35 -18.81 -5.71
CA ARG A 335 30.27 -18.85 -6.72
C ARG A 335 29.60 -17.49 -6.88
N LEU A 336 29.26 -16.83 -5.77
CA LEU A 336 28.63 -15.51 -5.78
C LEU A 336 29.58 -14.43 -6.31
N LEU A 337 30.86 -14.46 -5.90
CA LEU A 337 31.91 -13.62 -6.47
C LEU A 337 32.09 -13.87 -7.97
N GLY A 338 32.08 -15.14 -8.38
CA GLY A 338 32.17 -15.55 -9.77
C GLY A 338 30.99 -15.05 -10.62
N LEU A 339 29.78 -14.98 -10.07
CA LEU A 339 28.64 -14.35 -10.74
C LEU A 339 28.93 -12.87 -11.00
N HIS A 340 29.29 -12.11 -9.97
CA HIS A 340 29.67 -10.71 -10.13
C HIS A 340 30.76 -10.52 -11.18
N ARG A 341 31.84 -11.31 -11.14
CA ARG A 341 32.92 -11.20 -12.14
C ARG A 341 32.44 -11.40 -13.60
N ARG A 342 31.39 -12.20 -13.82
CA ARG A 342 30.87 -12.48 -15.17
C ARG A 342 29.86 -11.45 -15.67
N THR A 343 29.10 -10.83 -14.77
CA THR A 343 27.97 -9.97 -15.13
C THR A 343 28.22 -8.48 -14.87
N SER A 344 29.17 -8.17 -14.00
CA SER A 344 29.54 -6.81 -13.60
C SER A 344 30.16 -6.02 -14.76
N HIS A 345 29.77 -4.75 -14.88
CA HIS A 345 30.31 -3.77 -15.81
C HIS A 345 30.55 -2.44 -15.08
N GLU A 346 31.20 -1.47 -15.72
CA GLU A 346 31.48 -0.15 -15.14
C GLU A 346 30.21 0.53 -14.59
N ASP A 347 29.17 0.65 -15.41
CA ASP A 347 27.86 1.24 -15.04
C ASP A 347 26.89 0.24 -14.39
N TRP A 348 27.29 -1.03 -14.25
CA TRP A 348 26.46 -2.10 -13.73
C TRP A 348 27.27 -3.05 -12.82
N PRO A 349 27.74 -2.57 -11.65
CA PRO A 349 28.53 -3.37 -10.72
C PRO A 349 27.65 -4.33 -9.91
N TRP A 350 26.92 -5.21 -10.61
CA TRP A 350 25.90 -6.08 -10.04
C TRP A 350 26.11 -7.55 -10.40
N PHE A 351 25.53 -8.45 -9.59
CA PHE A 351 25.70 -9.91 -9.68
C PHE A 351 24.94 -10.55 -10.84
N GLU A 352 23.94 -9.86 -11.38
CA GLU A 352 23.00 -10.37 -12.39
C GLU A 352 22.68 -9.28 -13.40
N ASP A 353 22.07 -9.65 -14.53
CA ASP A 353 21.62 -8.72 -15.57
C ASP A 353 20.34 -7.95 -15.21
N ARG A 354 19.86 -8.14 -13.98
CA ARG A 354 18.65 -7.53 -13.44
C ARG A 354 18.73 -7.39 -11.92
N VAL A 355 18.07 -6.37 -11.40
CA VAL A 355 17.81 -6.18 -9.96
C VAL A 355 16.37 -6.59 -9.71
N THR A 356 16.15 -7.60 -8.88
CA THR A 356 14.85 -8.24 -8.66
C THR A 356 14.37 -8.02 -7.22
N TYR A 357 14.51 -9.02 -6.36
CA TYR A 357 14.10 -9.01 -4.96
C TYR A 357 15.25 -9.45 -4.04
N GLU A 358 15.14 -9.05 -2.78
CA GLU A 358 16.12 -9.10 -1.70
C GLU A 358 17.55 -8.85 -2.15
N ASN A 359 17.70 -7.87 -3.03
CA ASN A 359 18.93 -7.62 -3.76
C ASN A 359 20.10 -7.36 -2.82
N ALA A 360 19.87 -6.57 -1.78
CA ALA A 360 20.92 -6.20 -0.82
C ALA A 360 21.47 -7.41 -0.02
N ARG A 361 20.78 -8.56 0.00
CA ARG A 361 21.29 -9.79 0.64
C ARG A 361 22.52 -10.36 -0.07
N LEU A 362 22.65 -10.15 -1.38
CA LEU A 362 23.85 -10.55 -2.12
C LEU A 362 25.09 -9.81 -1.60
N SER A 363 24.97 -8.47 -1.50
CA SER A 363 26.04 -7.63 -0.97
C SER A 363 26.31 -7.93 0.51
N GLN A 364 25.26 -8.13 1.32
CA GLN A 364 25.41 -8.52 2.73
C GLN A 364 26.20 -9.82 2.88
N ALA A 365 25.86 -10.86 2.11
CA ALA A 365 26.53 -12.16 2.18
C ALA A 365 28.01 -12.04 1.76
N MET A 366 28.32 -11.23 0.74
CA MET A 366 29.69 -10.95 0.33
C MET A 366 30.49 -10.21 1.41
N LEU A 367 29.89 -9.22 2.06
CA LEU A 367 30.51 -8.46 3.14
C LEU A 367 30.81 -9.36 4.36
N ALA A 368 29.80 -10.08 4.83
CA ALA A 368 29.93 -10.98 5.98
C ALA A 368 30.97 -12.07 5.69
N THR A 369 30.86 -12.75 4.55
CA THR A 369 31.79 -13.82 4.16
C THR A 369 33.22 -13.30 3.99
N GLY A 370 33.39 -12.20 3.26
CA GLY A 370 34.70 -11.60 2.98
C GLY A 370 35.43 -11.17 4.26
N ALA A 371 34.71 -10.53 5.18
CA ALA A 371 35.28 -10.09 6.45
C ALA A 371 35.75 -11.27 7.33
N ARG A 372 34.96 -12.35 7.38
CA ARG A 372 35.24 -13.55 8.21
C ARG A 372 36.33 -14.45 7.66
N THR A 373 36.44 -14.51 6.34
CA THR A 373 37.45 -15.34 5.64
C THR A 373 38.71 -14.55 5.28
N HIS A 374 38.79 -13.27 5.67
CA HIS A 374 39.88 -12.36 5.32
C HIS A 374 40.13 -12.28 3.80
N ARG A 375 39.04 -12.26 3.02
CA ARG A 375 39.05 -12.15 1.55
C ARG A 375 38.68 -10.72 1.12
N PRO A 376 39.67 -9.81 0.95
CA PRO A 376 39.38 -8.39 0.70
C PRO A 376 38.59 -8.14 -0.59
N GLU A 377 38.81 -8.95 -1.64
CA GLU A 377 38.06 -8.85 -2.90
C GLU A 377 36.55 -9.05 -2.69
N MET A 378 36.15 -9.99 -1.83
CA MET A 378 34.74 -10.22 -1.54
C MET A 378 34.12 -9.02 -0.81
N THR A 379 34.85 -8.45 0.14
CA THR A 379 34.45 -7.24 0.86
C THR A 379 34.32 -6.05 -0.10
N GLU A 380 35.27 -5.85 -0.99
CA GLU A 380 35.25 -4.77 -2.00
C GLU A 380 34.04 -4.90 -2.94
N VAL A 381 33.78 -6.11 -3.47
CA VAL A 381 32.59 -6.38 -4.30
C VAL A 381 31.31 -6.14 -3.51
N GLY A 382 31.26 -6.58 -2.25
CA GLY A 382 30.13 -6.33 -1.35
C GLY A 382 29.84 -4.84 -1.16
N LEU A 383 30.87 -4.03 -0.92
CA LEU A 383 30.74 -2.57 -0.77
C LEU A 383 30.33 -1.91 -2.08
N ARG A 384 31.06 -2.16 -3.18
CA ARG A 384 30.81 -1.53 -4.47
C ARG A 384 29.40 -1.82 -5.00
N SER A 385 28.96 -3.07 -4.90
CA SER A 385 27.60 -3.45 -5.32
C SER A 385 26.52 -2.83 -4.44
N LEU A 386 26.75 -2.71 -3.13
CA LEU A 386 25.80 -2.07 -2.21
C LEU A 386 25.73 -0.55 -2.42
N GLU A 387 26.86 0.12 -2.63
CA GLU A 387 26.90 1.55 -2.95
C GLU A 387 26.11 1.86 -4.21
N TRP A 388 26.31 1.05 -5.26
CA TRP A 388 25.54 1.17 -6.48
C TRP A 388 24.06 0.91 -6.24
N LEU A 389 23.71 -0.16 -5.52
CA LEU A 389 22.30 -0.47 -5.21
C LEU A 389 21.63 0.68 -4.45
N VAL A 390 22.31 1.27 -3.46
CA VAL A 390 21.82 2.46 -2.75
C VAL A 390 21.61 3.62 -3.71
N SER A 391 22.55 3.87 -4.63
CA SER A 391 22.43 4.97 -5.59
C SER A 391 21.19 4.84 -6.50
N ILE A 392 20.86 3.61 -6.92
CA ILE A 392 19.68 3.35 -7.75
C ILE A 392 18.41 3.11 -6.94
N GLN A 393 18.48 3.05 -5.61
CA GLN A 393 17.32 2.93 -4.71
C GLN A 393 17.15 4.17 -3.82
N THR A 394 17.71 5.31 -4.23
CA THR A 394 17.47 6.61 -3.62
C THR A 394 16.68 7.48 -4.59
N SER A 395 15.59 8.09 -4.12
CA SER A 395 14.76 9.00 -4.92
C SER A 395 15.49 10.33 -5.15
N THR A 396 14.98 11.13 -6.10
CA THR A 396 15.46 12.51 -6.32
C THR A 396 15.30 13.39 -5.07
N ASP A 397 14.31 13.09 -4.23
CA ASP A 397 14.03 13.80 -2.98
C ASP A 397 14.81 13.23 -1.78
N GLY A 398 15.72 12.27 -2.01
CA GLY A 398 16.67 11.76 -1.02
C GLY A 398 16.14 10.68 -0.07
N TYR A 399 14.96 10.11 -0.32
CA TYR A 399 14.40 9.01 0.47
C TYR A 399 14.65 7.65 -0.21
N PHE A 400 14.62 6.56 0.56
CA PHE A 400 14.78 5.20 0.02
C PHE A 400 13.56 4.81 -0.84
N ALA A 401 13.80 4.39 -2.07
CA ALA A 401 12.80 3.96 -3.02
C ALA A 401 13.29 2.67 -3.71
N PRO A 402 12.92 1.48 -3.19
CA PRO A 402 13.41 0.24 -3.76
C PRO A 402 12.89 0.02 -5.18
N VAL A 403 13.58 -0.84 -5.94
CA VAL A 403 13.13 -1.25 -7.27
C VAL A 403 11.78 -1.96 -7.14
N GLY A 404 10.82 -1.52 -7.94
CA GLY A 404 9.48 -2.09 -7.95
C GLY A 404 9.44 -3.51 -8.52
N SER A 405 8.59 -4.36 -7.94
CA SER A 405 8.41 -5.74 -8.39
C SER A 405 7.59 -5.86 -9.68
N ASN A 406 6.85 -4.81 -10.06
CA ASN A 406 6.12 -4.77 -11.33
C ASN A 406 7.04 -4.31 -12.47
N GLY A 407 7.94 -5.20 -12.88
CA GLY A 407 8.84 -5.01 -14.01
C GLY A 407 10.33 -5.07 -13.66
N PHE A 408 10.68 -4.96 -12.36
CA PHE A 408 12.06 -5.00 -11.87
C PHE A 408 12.97 -3.98 -12.58
N HIS A 409 14.28 -4.14 -12.48
CA HIS A 409 15.23 -3.34 -13.25
C HIS A 409 16.17 -4.22 -14.05
N VAL A 410 15.90 -4.37 -15.34
CA VAL A 410 16.77 -5.07 -16.29
C VAL A 410 17.82 -4.11 -16.82
N ARG A 411 19.07 -4.56 -16.94
CA ARG A 411 20.17 -3.76 -17.47
C ARG A 411 19.83 -3.15 -18.83
N GLY A 412 20.05 -1.84 -18.98
CA GLY A 412 19.73 -1.07 -20.17
C GLY A 412 18.23 -0.78 -20.38
N GLY A 413 17.37 -1.28 -19.50
CA GLY A 413 15.93 -1.02 -19.49
C GLY A 413 15.51 -0.01 -18.41
N PRO A 414 14.23 0.39 -18.41
CA PRO A 414 13.69 1.23 -17.35
C PRO A 414 13.72 0.50 -16.00
N ARG A 415 13.84 1.28 -14.92
CA ARG A 415 13.70 0.80 -13.55
C ARG A 415 12.23 0.90 -13.14
N ALA A 416 11.60 -0.22 -12.77
CA ALA A 416 10.26 -0.18 -12.19
C ALA A 416 10.26 0.61 -10.88
N ALA A 417 9.30 1.54 -10.75
CA ALA A 417 9.14 2.35 -9.54
C ALA A 417 8.25 1.67 -8.48
N PHE A 418 7.36 0.77 -8.92
CA PHE A 418 6.35 0.07 -8.12
C PHE A 418 6.18 -1.36 -8.64
N ASP A 419 5.59 -2.30 -7.89
CA ASP A 419 5.21 -2.17 -6.48
C ASP A 419 6.44 -2.30 -5.57
N GLN A 420 6.56 -1.44 -4.57
CA GLN A 420 7.68 -1.47 -3.63
C GLN A 420 7.35 -2.41 -2.46
N GLN A 421 8.29 -3.28 -2.08
CA GLN A 421 8.06 -4.32 -1.07
C GLN A 421 8.90 -4.13 0.21
N PRO A 422 8.35 -4.43 1.40
CA PRO A 422 9.04 -4.42 2.68
C PRO A 422 10.36 -5.21 2.76
N ILE A 423 10.45 -6.35 2.06
CA ILE A 423 11.66 -7.18 2.05
C ILE A 423 12.88 -6.45 1.49
N GLU A 424 12.69 -5.52 0.56
CA GLU A 424 13.80 -4.72 0.03
C GLU A 424 14.35 -3.77 1.09
N ALA A 425 13.46 -3.11 1.84
CA ALA A 425 13.87 -2.23 2.93
C ALA A 425 14.59 -3.02 4.04
N CYS A 426 14.04 -4.17 4.44
CA CYS A 426 14.67 -5.06 5.42
C CYS A 426 16.06 -5.54 4.97
N ALA A 427 16.20 -5.96 3.72
CA ALA A 427 17.49 -6.37 3.16
C ALA A 427 18.48 -5.19 3.11
N MET A 428 18.03 -4.00 2.69
CA MET A 428 18.88 -2.81 2.59
C MET A 428 19.42 -2.37 3.95
N ILE A 429 18.56 -2.36 4.98
CA ILE A 429 18.95 -2.02 6.36
C ILE A 429 20.03 -2.98 6.84
N ALA A 430 19.78 -4.29 6.78
CA ALA A 430 20.73 -5.30 7.26
C ALA A 430 22.07 -5.25 6.50
N ALA A 431 22.04 -5.07 5.18
CA ALA A 431 23.26 -4.95 4.36
C ALA A 431 24.07 -3.69 4.70
N CYS A 432 23.40 -2.55 4.90
CA CYS A 432 24.06 -1.33 5.35
C CYS A 432 24.67 -1.50 6.74
N LEU A 433 23.98 -2.17 7.68
CA LEU A 433 24.53 -2.41 9.00
C LEU A 433 25.70 -3.42 8.99
N GLU A 434 25.71 -4.39 8.08
CA GLU A 434 26.89 -5.23 7.82
C GLU A 434 28.05 -4.38 7.28
N ALA A 435 27.80 -3.52 6.29
CA ALA A 435 28.82 -2.61 5.76
C ALA A 435 29.40 -1.69 6.84
N ARG A 436 28.55 -1.16 7.73
CA ARG A 436 28.98 -0.40 8.93
C ARG A 436 29.88 -1.23 9.84
N ARG A 437 29.55 -2.50 10.09
CA ARG A 437 30.35 -3.40 10.94
C ARG A 437 31.72 -3.69 10.33
N VAL A 438 31.79 -3.85 9.01
CA VAL A 438 33.03 -4.16 8.30
C VAL A 438 33.93 -2.94 8.12
N THR A 439 33.36 -1.78 7.79
CA THR A 439 34.14 -0.56 7.43
C THR A 439 34.34 0.41 8.59
N GLY A 440 33.41 0.43 9.55
CA GLY A 440 33.37 1.46 10.58
C GLY A 440 32.94 2.85 10.08
N GLU A 441 32.42 2.99 8.85
CA GLU A 441 32.01 4.28 8.27
C GLU A 441 30.57 4.67 8.61
N GLY A 442 30.33 5.92 9.01
CA GLY A 442 29.04 6.37 9.57
C GLY A 442 27.91 6.47 8.55
N ILE A 443 28.28 6.65 7.27
CA ILE A 443 27.35 6.80 6.16
C ILE A 443 26.41 5.59 6.02
N TRP A 444 26.89 4.40 6.32
CA TRP A 444 26.10 3.18 6.26
C TRP A 444 24.96 3.15 7.28
N THR A 445 25.17 3.69 8.48
CA THR A 445 24.09 3.87 9.44
C THR A 445 23.07 4.90 8.98
N VAL A 446 23.50 5.96 8.28
CA VAL A 446 22.59 6.95 7.68
C VAL A 446 21.72 6.29 6.61
N ARG A 447 22.32 5.50 5.71
CA ARG A 447 21.60 4.75 4.67
C ARG A 447 20.61 3.73 5.25
N ALA A 448 21.01 3.02 6.30
CA ALA A 448 20.09 2.13 7.04
C ALA A 448 18.91 2.90 7.63
N ARG A 449 19.14 4.08 8.23
CA ARG A 449 18.06 4.95 8.75
C ARG A 449 17.13 5.47 7.65
N GLN A 450 17.66 5.79 6.46
CA GLN A 450 16.86 6.20 5.31
C GLN A 450 15.96 5.06 4.82
N ALA A 451 16.50 3.85 4.71
CA ALA A 451 15.72 2.65 4.36
C ALA A 451 14.66 2.32 5.43
N PHE A 452 14.99 2.44 6.72
CA PHE A 452 14.01 2.27 7.80
C PHE A 452 12.91 3.34 7.76
N GLY A 453 13.28 4.58 7.42
CA GLY A 453 12.34 5.68 7.25
C GLY A 453 11.22 5.39 6.24
N TRP A 454 11.47 4.53 5.25
CA TRP A 454 10.47 4.09 4.27
C TRP A 454 9.26 3.43 4.93
N PHE A 455 9.47 2.60 5.97
CA PHE A 455 8.37 2.00 6.75
C PHE A 455 7.52 3.04 7.47
N LEU A 456 8.14 4.16 7.87
CA LEU A 456 7.54 5.20 8.71
C LEU A 456 6.97 6.38 7.92
N GLY A 457 6.91 6.27 6.58
CA GLY A 457 6.34 7.30 5.73
C GLY A 457 7.35 8.23 5.05
N HIS A 458 8.65 8.02 5.16
CA HIS A 458 9.63 8.65 4.26
C HIS A 458 9.69 7.88 2.94
N ASN A 459 8.57 7.90 2.22
CA ASN A 459 8.35 7.16 0.98
C ASN A 459 7.48 7.98 0.01
N HIS A 460 7.24 7.43 -1.19
CA HIS A 460 6.53 8.12 -2.27
C HIS A 460 5.14 8.66 -1.88
N LEU A 461 4.40 7.92 -1.05
CA LEU A 461 3.05 8.29 -0.64
C LEU A 461 3.00 9.10 0.66
N GLN A 462 4.16 9.31 1.29
CA GLN A 462 4.29 9.94 2.60
C GLN A 462 3.37 9.30 3.66
N GLN A 463 3.27 7.97 3.67
CA GLN A 463 2.38 7.22 4.55
C GLN A 463 3.11 6.06 5.22
N SER A 464 2.87 5.86 6.51
CA SER A 464 3.43 4.73 7.25
C SER A 464 2.88 3.40 6.73
N LEU A 465 3.77 2.44 6.52
CA LEU A 465 3.41 1.04 6.28
C LEU A 465 3.21 0.30 7.60
N TYR A 466 3.96 0.68 8.64
CA TYR A 466 3.80 0.12 9.98
C TYR A 466 2.55 0.67 10.66
N ASP A 467 1.75 -0.23 11.21
CA ASP A 467 0.59 0.06 12.05
C ASP A 467 0.97 -0.17 13.52
N ALA A 468 1.26 0.92 14.23
CA ALA A 468 1.67 0.86 15.63
C ALA A 468 0.57 0.35 16.57
N ALA A 469 -0.70 0.41 16.15
CA ALA A 469 -1.81 -0.07 16.98
C ALA A 469 -1.93 -1.60 16.98
N THR A 470 -1.51 -2.26 15.90
CA THR A 470 -1.59 -3.73 15.78
C THR A 470 -0.23 -4.41 15.81
N GLY A 471 0.85 -3.69 15.50
CA GLY A 471 2.18 -4.26 15.28
C GLY A 471 2.37 -4.83 13.87
N GLY A 472 1.37 -4.70 12.98
CA GLY A 472 1.42 -5.19 11.60
C GLY A 472 2.12 -4.22 10.65
N CYS A 473 2.54 -4.72 9.49
CA CYS A 473 3.09 -3.89 8.42
C CYS A 473 2.37 -4.16 7.11
N ARG A 474 2.05 -3.10 6.37
CA ARG A 474 1.44 -3.19 5.05
C ARG A 474 2.38 -3.84 4.02
N ASP A 475 1.79 -4.59 3.10
CA ASP A 475 2.52 -5.43 2.12
C ASP A 475 3.33 -4.66 1.08
N GLY A 476 3.10 -3.36 0.92
CA GLY A 476 3.89 -2.55 0.01
C GLY A 476 3.24 -1.25 -0.42
N ILE A 477 3.86 -0.62 -1.40
CA ILE A 477 3.43 0.65 -1.99
C ILE A 477 3.14 0.41 -3.48
N HIS A 478 1.89 0.68 -3.88
CA HIS A 478 1.50 0.87 -5.27
C HIS A 478 1.70 2.34 -5.68
N ALA A 479 1.59 2.62 -6.98
CA ALA A 479 1.76 3.98 -7.51
C ALA A 479 0.82 5.02 -6.86
N ASP A 480 -0.39 4.62 -6.47
CA ASP A 480 -1.45 5.51 -5.99
C ASP A 480 -1.90 5.25 -4.54
N ARG A 481 -1.50 4.12 -3.94
CA ARG A 481 -1.99 3.69 -2.62
C ARG A 481 -1.02 2.73 -1.93
N LEU A 482 -1.18 2.59 -0.62
CA LEU A 482 -0.58 1.47 0.11
C LEU A 482 -1.37 0.19 -0.14
N ASN A 483 -0.69 -0.95 -0.23
CA ASN A 483 -1.38 -2.23 -0.10
C ASN A 483 -1.93 -2.33 1.33
N ALA A 484 -3.24 -2.51 1.48
CA ALA A 484 -3.87 -2.47 2.79
C ALA A 484 -3.64 -3.75 3.61
N ASN A 485 -3.26 -4.85 2.96
CA ASN A 485 -2.98 -6.14 3.59
C ASN A 485 -1.71 -6.08 4.44
N GLN A 486 -1.72 -6.82 5.55
CA GLN A 486 -0.62 -6.94 6.51
C GLN A 486 -0.20 -8.41 6.65
N GLY A 487 0.42 -8.97 5.61
CA GLY A 487 0.88 -10.36 5.58
C GLY A 487 2.07 -10.65 6.49
N ALA A 488 2.51 -11.92 6.49
CA ALA A 488 3.64 -12.35 7.29
C ALA A 488 4.95 -11.74 6.80
N GLU A 489 5.24 -11.81 5.50
CA GLU A 489 6.49 -11.29 4.92
C GLU A 489 6.74 -9.83 5.30
N SER A 490 5.72 -8.98 5.16
CA SER A 490 5.80 -7.55 5.43
C SER A 490 5.96 -7.25 6.92
N THR A 491 5.15 -7.90 7.76
CA THR A 491 5.20 -7.76 9.22
C THR A 491 6.56 -8.21 9.76
N LEU A 492 7.04 -9.39 9.35
CA LEU A 492 8.34 -9.91 9.77
C LEU A 492 9.50 -9.03 9.27
N SER A 493 9.40 -8.50 8.05
CA SER A 493 10.39 -7.57 7.49
C SER A 493 10.51 -6.31 8.34
N PHE A 494 9.39 -5.73 8.77
CA PHE A 494 9.42 -4.58 9.68
C PHE A 494 10.04 -4.93 11.04
N GLN A 495 9.63 -6.03 11.66
CA GLN A 495 10.11 -6.42 12.98
C GLN A 495 11.62 -6.72 12.98
N LEU A 496 12.12 -7.43 11.96
CA LEU A 496 13.56 -7.65 11.76
C LEU A 496 14.31 -6.32 11.59
N SER A 497 13.75 -5.41 10.77
CA SER A 497 14.32 -4.08 10.57
C SER A 497 14.37 -3.26 11.86
N LEU A 498 13.32 -3.35 12.68
CA LEU A 498 13.25 -2.65 13.97
C LEU A 498 14.32 -3.16 14.93
N LEU A 499 14.50 -4.47 15.06
CA LEU A 499 15.55 -5.07 15.91
C LEU A 499 16.96 -4.63 15.48
N ASP A 500 17.23 -4.68 14.17
CA ASP A 500 18.49 -4.19 13.60
C ASP A 500 18.76 -2.72 13.99
N MET A 501 17.73 -1.89 13.90
CA MET A 501 17.82 -0.47 14.25
C MET A 501 17.98 -0.24 15.77
N LEU A 502 17.27 -0.98 16.62
CA LEU A 502 17.41 -0.92 18.09
C LEU A 502 18.82 -1.32 18.55
N ALA A 503 19.42 -2.35 17.94
CA ALA A 503 20.77 -2.79 18.25
C ALA A 503 21.83 -1.71 17.98
N VAL A 504 21.65 -0.91 16.91
CA VAL A 504 22.53 0.23 16.60
C VAL A 504 22.48 1.30 17.67
N ASP A 505 21.28 1.60 18.18
CA ASP A 505 21.10 2.65 19.18
C ASP A 505 21.72 2.24 20.52
N LEU A 506 21.51 1.00 20.95
CA LEU A 506 22.16 0.45 22.15
C LEU A 506 23.70 0.53 22.05
N ALA A 507 24.26 0.15 20.90
CA ALA A 507 25.70 0.26 20.66
C ALA A 507 26.20 1.72 20.66
N SER A 508 25.34 2.69 20.27
CA SER A 508 25.67 4.12 20.30
C SER A 508 25.63 4.72 21.71
N ILE A 509 24.74 4.23 22.58
CA ILE A 509 24.60 4.66 23.98
C ILE A 509 25.72 4.09 24.87
N GLN A 510 26.22 2.89 24.58
CA GLN A 510 27.32 2.28 25.35
C GLN A 510 28.70 2.91 25.07
N ARG A 511 28.89 3.59 23.94
CA ARG A 511 30.16 4.26 23.58
C ARG A 511 30.52 5.47 24.46
N PRO A 512 29.61 6.39 24.84
CA PRO A 512 29.95 7.52 25.70
C PRO A 512 30.33 7.12 27.13
N VAL A 513 29.76 6.04 27.69
CA VAL A 513 30.02 5.62 29.09
C VAL A 513 31.45 5.09 29.29
N LEU A 514 32.06 4.50 28.25
CA LEU A 514 33.44 4.00 28.31
C LEU A 514 34.49 5.11 28.13
N GLN A 515 34.16 6.24 27.50
CA GLN A 515 35.08 7.39 27.38
C GLN A 515 35.12 8.23 28.66
N GLU A 516 34.03 8.31 29.44
CA GLU A 516 34.02 8.98 30.74
C GLU A 516 34.59 8.13 31.88
N ALA A 517 34.64 6.80 31.73
CA ALA A 517 35.28 5.92 32.71
C ALA A 517 36.79 5.75 32.50
N MET A 518 37.34 6.27 31.40
CA MET A 518 38.76 6.20 31.04
C MET A 518 39.45 7.58 30.95
N ALA A 519 38.73 8.66 31.26
CA ALA A 519 39.26 10.01 31.47
C ALA A 519 39.24 10.34 32.96
#